data_AF-A0A1I2AKW8-F1
#
_entry.id   AF-A0A1I2AKW8-F1
#
_cell.length_a   1.000
_cell.length_b   1.000
_cell.length_c   1.000
_cell.angle_alpha   90.00
_cell.angle_beta   90.00
_cell.angle_gamma   90.00
#
_symmetry.space_group_name_H-M   'P 1'
#
loop_
_entity.id
_entity.type
_entity.pdbx_description
1 polymer ?
#
loop_
_entity_poly.entity_id
_entity_poly.type
_entity_poly.pdbx_seq_one_letter_code
_entity_poly.pdbx_strand_id
1 'polypeptide(L)' 'MATSRDLSTHEAAFTRIKEARAQALHHARLAQQYAAERRELMQQLIDQGVTQSDIARELGVSRQAIQKMLAV' A
#
# COMPACT_ATOMS: atom_id res chain seq x y z
N MET A 1 7.59 23.25 -38.83
CA MET A 1 7.38 23.95 -37.55
C MET A 1 6.18 23.32 -36.89
N ALA A 2 6.39 22.52 -35.84
CA ALA A 2 5.32 21.82 -35.16
C ALA A 2 4.49 22.85 -34.38
N THR A 3 3.23 23.00 -34.75
CA THR A 3 2.24 23.79 -34.02
C THR A 3 2.22 23.27 -32.59
N SER A 4 2.73 24.07 -31.65
CA SER A 4 2.58 23.79 -30.22
C SER A 4 1.09 23.66 -29.98
N ARG A 5 0.57 22.43 -29.82
CA ARG A 5 -0.82 22.22 -29.41
C ARG A 5 -1.01 23.09 -28.18
N ASP A 6 -2.03 23.92 -28.21
CA ASP A 6 -2.32 24.80 -27.10
C ASP A 6 -2.75 23.97 -25.89
N LEU A 7 -1.76 23.58 -25.08
CA LEU A 7 -1.96 22.75 -23.89
C LEU A 7 -2.78 23.49 -22.83
N SER A 8 -2.99 24.80 -22.97
CA SER A 8 -3.88 25.58 -22.09
C SER A 8 -5.31 25.05 -22.12
N THR A 9 -5.79 24.52 -23.26
CA THR A 9 -7.13 23.91 -23.37
C THR A 9 -7.26 22.65 -22.49
N HIS A 10 -6.15 22.04 -22.09
CA HIS A 10 -6.11 20.84 -21.25
C HIS A 10 -5.64 21.11 -19.81
N GLU A 11 -5.48 22.38 -19.41
CA GLU A 11 -4.94 22.76 -18.10
C GLU A 11 -5.74 22.12 -16.95
N ALA A 12 -7.07 22.14 -17.02
CA ALA A 12 -7.94 21.52 -16.03
C ALA A 12 -7.69 20.00 -15.88
N ALA A 13 -7.47 19.30 -17.00
CA ALA A 13 -7.17 17.87 -16.98
C ALA A 13 -5.79 17.61 -16.34
N PHE A 14 -4.77 18.41 -16.66
CA PHE A 14 -3.46 18.29 -16.04
C PHE A 14 -3.49 18.59 -14.54
N THR A 15 -4.27 19.57 -14.10
CA THR A 15 -4.49 19.85 -12.67
C THR A 15 -5.11 18.64 -11.98
N ARG A 16 -6.17 18.07 -12.57
CA ARG A 16 -6.82 16.88 -11.99
C ARG A 16 -5.89 15.67 -11.92
N ILE A 17 -5.05 15.47 -12.94
CA ILE A 17 -4.05 14.39 -12.96
C ILE A 17 -3.03 14.57 -11.82
N LYS A 18 -2.54 15.81 -11.61
CA LYS A 18 -1.59 16.11 -10.54
C LYS A 18 -2.19 15.83 -9.15
N GLU A 19 -3.43 16.25 -8.93
CA GLU A 19 -4.17 15.99 -7.69
C GLU A 19 -4.36 14.49 -7.44
N ALA A 20 -4.86 13.75 -8.44
CA ALA A 20 -5.07 12.31 -8.33
C ALA A 20 -3.75 11.57 -8.03
N ARG A 21 -2.66 11.97 -8.70
CA ARG A 21 -1.33 11.42 -8.44
C ARG A 21 -0.85 11.73 -7.02
N ALA A 22 -1.06 12.95 -6.53
CA ALA A 22 -0.67 13.33 -5.17
C ALA A 22 -1.43 12.49 -4.12
N GLN A 23 -2.73 12.28 -4.31
CA GLN A 23 -3.55 11.41 -3.45
C GLN A 23 -3.08 9.95 -3.50
N ALA A 24 -2.82 9.41 -4.69
CA ALA A 24 -2.32 8.05 -4.85
C ALA A 24 -0.97 7.86 -4.13
N LEU A 25 -0.05 8.81 -4.25
CA LEU A 25 1.23 8.78 -3.54
C LEU A 25 1.06 8.85 -2.02
N HIS A 26 0.13 9.68 -1.54
CA HIS A 26 -0.18 9.75 -0.12
C HIS A 26 -0.70 8.41 0.42
N HIS A 27 -1.70 7.82 -0.25
CA HIS A 27 -2.24 6.52 0.14
C HIS A 27 -1.23 5.38 0.00
N ALA A 28 -0.35 5.42 -1.01
CA ALA A 28 0.71 4.44 -1.16
C ALA A 28 1.69 4.48 0.04
N ARG A 29 2.06 5.67 0.51
CA ARG A 29 2.90 5.81 1.71
C ARG A 29 2.20 5.30 2.97
N LEU A 30 0.92 5.64 3.16
CA LEU A 30 0.15 5.12 4.29
C LEU A 30 0.04 3.59 4.24
N ALA A 31 -0.23 3.02 3.06
CA ALA A 31 -0.29 1.57 2.88
C ALA A 31 1.04 0.89 3.22
N GLN A 32 2.18 1.50 2.84
CA GLN A 32 3.51 1.01 3.22
C GLN A 32 3.75 1.08 4.73
N GLN A 33 3.36 2.18 5.38
CA GLN A 33 3.48 2.34 6.84
C GLN A 33 2.67 1.27 7.59
N TYR A 34 1.39 1.12 7.25
CA TYR A 34 0.54 0.10 7.88
C TYR A 34 0.97 -1.33 7.54
N ALA A 35 1.54 -1.56 6.36
CA ALA A 35 2.09 -2.87 6.03
C ALA A 35 3.31 -3.22 6.90
N ALA A 36 4.17 -2.23 7.20
CA ALA A 36 5.30 -2.40 8.10
C ALA A 36 4.84 -2.61 9.55
N GLU A 37 3.91 -1.79 10.05
CA GLU A 37 3.33 -1.93 11.39
C GLU A 37 2.68 -3.30 11.58
N ARG A 38 1.85 -3.75 10.62
CA ARG A 38 1.24 -5.08 10.64
C ARG A 38 2.31 -6.17 10.73
N ARG A 39 3.41 -6.05 9.96
CA ARG A 39 4.50 -7.03 9.96
C ARG A 39 5.18 -7.07 11.33
N GLU A 40 5.48 -5.93 11.91
CA GLU A 40 6.08 -5.83 13.25
C GLU A 40 5.18 -6.49 14.31
N LEU A 41 3.89 -6.19 14.31
CA LEU A 41 2.92 -6.79 15.24
C LEU A 41 2.84 -8.32 15.08
N MET A 42 2.80 -8.82 13.84
CA MET A 42 2.82 -10.27 13.61
C MET A 42 4.12 -10.91 14.09
N GLN A 43 5.26 -10.24 13.93
CA GLN A 43 6.54 -10.75 14.41
C GLN A 43 6.57 -10.80 15.95
N GLN A 44 6.07 -9.77 16.64
CA GLN A 44 5.97 -9.75 18.10
C GLN A 44 5.11 -10.90 18.63
N LEU A 45 4.00 -11.24 17.96
CA LEU A 45 3.18 -12.40 18.31
C LEU A 45 3.95 -13.71 18.16
N ILE A 46 4.70 -13.86 17.06
CA ILE A 46 5.54 -15.05 16.82
C ILE A 46 6.61 -15.18 17.90
N ASP A 47 7.24 -14.07 18.29
CA ASP A 47 8.27 -14.04 19.32
C ASP A 47 7.71 -14.43 20.71
N GLN A 48 6.40 -14.22 20.93
CA GLN A 48 5.66 -14.67 22.12
C GLN A 48 5.20 -16.14 22.03
N GLY A 49 5.53 -16.84 20.95
CA GLY A 49 5.19 -18.25 20.74
C GLY A 49 3.88 -18.49 20.00
N VAL A 50 3.20 -17.46 19.50
CA VAL A 50 1.99 -17.63 18.68
C VAL A 50 2.39 -18.16 17.30
N THR A 51 1.71 -19.20 16.81
CA THR A 51 2.05 -19.76 15.51
C THR A 51 1.44 -18.96 14.36
N GLN A 52 2.06 -18.98 13.17
CA GLN A 52 1.48 -18.37 11.97
C GLN A 52 0.09 -18.95 11.61
N SER A 53 -0.18 -20.20 12.00
CA SER A 53 -1.49 -20.84 11.77
C SER A 53 -2.57 -20.26 12.68
N ASP A 54 -2.22 -19.92 13.93
CA ASP A 54 -3.13 -19.28 14.88
C ASP A 54 -3.41 -17.84 14.45
N ILE A 55 -2.37 -17.10 14.05
CA ILE A 55 -2.51 -15.75 13.48
C ILE A 55 -3.42 -15.78 12.25
N ALA A 56 -3.21 -16.73 11.34
CA ALA A 56 -4.02 -16.87 10.13
C ALA A 56 -5.50 -17.12 10.47
N ARG A 57 -5.76 -18.00 11.44
CA ARG A 57 -7.11 -18.34 11.90
C ARG A 57 -7.81 -17.12 12.51
N GLU A 58 -7.11 -16.39 13.37
CA GLU A 58 -7.67 -15.21 14.06
C GLU A 58 -7.95 -14.07 13.08
N LEU A 59 -7.06 -13.84 12.11
CA LEU A 59 -7.24 -12.80 11.10
C LEU A 59 -8.18 -13.20 9.94
N GLY A 60 -8.70 -14.43 9.93
CA GLY A 60 -9.58 -14.92 8.86
C GLY A 60 -8.91 -15.03 7.49
N VAL A 61 -7.60 -15.32 7.46
CA VAL A 61 -6.81 -15.44 6.21
C VAL A 61 -6.13 -16.79 6.11
N SER A 62 -5.59 -17.11 4.92
CA SER A 62 -4.79 -18.32 4.75
C SER A 62 -3.41 -18.17 5.39
N ARG A 63 -2.81 -19.28 5.83
CA ARG A 63 -1.41 -19.29 6.30
C ARG A 63 -0.43 -18.75 5.24
N GLN A 64 -0.72 -19.00 3.95
CA GLN A 64 0.08 -18.45 2.84
C GLN A 64 -0.01 -16.92 2.78
N ALA A 65 -1.15 -16.32 3.12
CA ALA A 65 -1.28 -14.86 3.20
C ALA A 65 -0.36 -14.30 4.30
N ILE A 66 -0.34 -14.92 5.49
CA ILE A 66 0.59 -14.55 6.57
C ILE A 66 2.03 -14.63 6.10
N GLN A 67 2.43 -15.72 5.44
CA GLN A 67 3.77 -15.87 4.89
C GLN A 67 4.13 -14.74 3.93
N LYS A 68 3.22 -14.34 3.03
CA LYS A 68 3.43 -13.20 2.12
C LYS A 68 3.53 -11.87 2.85
N MET A 69 2.80 -11.69 3.95
CA MET A 69 2.85 -10.44 4.72
C MET A 69 4.14 -10.30 5.54
N LEU A 70 4.73 -11.42 5.97
CA LEU A 70 6.01 -11.47 6.69
C LEU A 70 7.22 -11.39 5.76
N ALA A 71 7.08 -11.80 4.48
CA ALA A 71 8.15 -11.69 3.49
C ALA A 71 8.55 -10.22 3.25
N VAL A 72 9.86 -9.96 3.19
CA VAL A 72 10.46 -8.64 2.97
C VAL A 72 10.43 -8.25 1.49
#